data_AF-A0A7R8VF73-F1
#
_entry.id   AF-A0A7R8VF73-F1
#
_cell.length_a   1.000
_cell.length_b   1.000
_cell.length_c   1.000
_cell.angle_alpha   90.00
_cell.angle_beta   90.00
_cell.angle_gamma   90.00
#
_symmetry.space_group_name_H-M   'P 1'
#
loop_
_entity.id
_entity.type
_entity.pdbx_description
1 polymer ?
#
loop_
_entity_poly.entity_id
_entity_poly.type
_entity_poly.pdbx_seq_one_letter_code
_entity_poly.pdbx_strand_id
1 'polypeptide(L)'
;MVNLPKVLGASGGVLVALGAIMGFYGFPTLIKSQISSMLALKPGSDIRKMWEQFPEPIEFQIYIFNYTNPLEIQKGAKPVVEEIGPFFYE
;
A
#
# COMPACT_ATOMS: atom_id res chain seq x y z
N MET A 1 -2.67 8.54 59.60
CA MET A 1 -2.59 9.71 58.70
C MET A 1 -2.00 9.25 57.37
N VAL A 2 -2.79 9.28 56.30
CA VAL A 2 -2.33 8.91 54.96
C VAL A 2 -1.40 10.02 54.46
N ASN A 3 -0.23 9.65 53.93
CA ASN A 3 0.72 10.59 53.33
C ASN A 3 0.18 11.05 51.97
N LEU A 4 -0.76 12.00 52.00
CA LEU A 4 -1.44 12.61 50.84
C LEU A 4 -0.50 12.94 49.66
N PRO A 5 0.69 13.55 49.83
CA PRO A 5 1.59 13.83 48.70
C PRO A 5 2.15 12.56 48.04
N LYS A 6 2.40 11.49 48.80
CA LYS A 6 2.90 10.22 48.24
C LYS A 6 1.82 9.51 47.43
N VAL A 7 0.56 9.57 47.89
CA VAL A 7 -0.58 9.00 47.19
C VAL A 7 -0.86 9.76 45.89
N LEU A 8 -0.79 11.10 45.90
CA LEU A 8 -0.94 11.91 44.69
C LEU A 8 0.17 11.64 43.65
N GLY A 9 1.42 11.53 44.11
CA GLY A 9 2.54 11.20 43.21
C GLY A 9 2.39 9.82 42.57
N ALA A 10 1.99 8.82 43.37
CA ALA A 10 1.75 7.47 42.87
C ALA A 10 0.58 7.41 41.87
N SER A 11 -0.54 8.07 42.15
CA SER A 11 -1.69 8.09 41.23
C SER A 11 -1.39 8.82 39.93
N GLY A 12 -0.65 9.94 39.99
CA GLY A 12 -0.18 10.65 38.79
C GLY A 12 0.74 9.79 37.92
N GLY A 13 1.68 9.06 38.54
CA GLY A 13 2.57 8.14 37.84
C GLY A 13 1.82 7.02 37.12
N VAL A 14 0.82 6.43 37.77
CA VAL A 14 -0.04 5.39 37.16
C VAL A 14 -0.81 5.93 35.96
N LEU A 15 -1.38 7.14 36.07
CA LEU A 15 -2.10 7.78 34.97
C LEU A 15 -1.21 8.04 33.75
N VAL A 16 0.02 8.53 33.97
CA VAL A 16 0.99 8.76 32.88
C VAL A 16 1.41 7.44 32.24
N ALA A 17 1.68 6.40 33.03
CA ALA A 17 2.04 5.07 32.51
C ALA A 17 0.91 4.47 31.66
N LEU A 18 -0.34 4.54 32.12
CA LEU A 18 -1.50 4.08 31.36
C LEU A 18 -1.71 4.88 30.08
N GLY A 19 -1.58 6.21 30.14
CA GLY A 19 -1.65 7.08 28.97
C GLY A 19 -0.56 6.75 27.94
N ALA A 20 0.67 6.50 28.39
CA ALA A 20 1.77 6.10 27.52
C ALA A 20 1.51 4.72 26.89
N ILE A 21 1.08 3.71 27.65
CA ILE A 21 0.78 2.38 27.10
C ILE A 21 -0.36 2.46 26.08
N MET A 22 -1.42 3.19 26.40
CA MET A 22 -2.56 3.34 25.51
C MET A 22 -2.19 4.16 24.25
N GLY A 23 -1.35 5.18 24.38
CA GLY A 23 -0.84 5.96 23.26
C GLY A 23 0.12 5.19 22.35
N PHE A 24 1.10 4.49 22.91
CA PHE A 24 2.13 3.80 22.13
C PHE A 24 1.70 2.42 21.61
N TYR A 25 0.84 1.69 22.33
CA TYR A 25 0.41 0.34 21.92
C TYR A 25 -1.07 0.27 21.55
N GLY A 26 -1.93 0.96 22.31
CA GLY A 26 -3.37 0.96 22.06
C GLY A 26 -3.74 1.66 20.75
N PHE A 27 -3.26 2.90 20.57
CA PHE A 27 -3.61 3.71 19.41
C PHE A 27 -3.18 3.07 18.07
N PRO A 28 -1.92 2.59 17.90
CA PRO A 28 -1.54 1.92 16.64
C PRO A 28 -2.37 0.67 16.36
N THR A 29 -2.72 -0.10 17.39
CA THR A 29 -3.54 -1.31 17.25
C THR A 29 -4.96 -0.97 16.77
N LEU A 30 -5.57 0.07 17.35
CA LEU A 30 -6.89 0.55 16.94
C LEU A 30 -6.87 1.04 15.49
N ILE A 31 -5.88 1.85 15.12
CA ILE A 31 -5.73 2.35 13.75
C ILE A 31 -5.55 1.19 12.77
N LYS A 32 -4.67 0.24 13.06
CA LYS A 32 -4.47 -0.95 12.22
C LYS A 32 -5.75 -1.76 12.05
N SER A 33 -6.53 -1.94 13.12
CA SER A 33 -7.81 -2.64 13.09
C SER A 33 -8.84 -1.93 12.21
N GLN A 34 -8.95 -0.60 12.33
CA GLN A 34 -9.84 0.21 11.52
C GLN A 34 -9.47 0.16 10.03
N ILE A 35 -8.19 0.37 9.70
CA ILE A 35 -7.68 0.27 8.33
C ILE A 35 -7.97 -1.11 7.74
N SER A 36 -7.68 -2.18 8.48
CA SER A 36 -7.96 -3.55 8.04
C SER A 36 -9.45 -3.78 7.78
N SER A 37 -10.33 -3.26 8.64
CA SER A 37 -11.78 -3.39 8.45
C SER A 37 -12.29 -2.61 7.24
N MET A 38 -11.70 -1.44 6.94
CA MET A 38 -12.06 -0.60 5.79
C MET A 38 -11.56 -1.18 4.46
N LEU A 39 -10.38 -1.81 4.45
CA LEU A 39 -9.79 -2.43 3.27
C LEU A 39 -10.34 -3.84 2.99
N ALA A 40 -11.04 -4.45 3.96
CA ALA A 40 -11.62 -5.77 3.78
C ALA A 40 -12.73 -5.76 2.72
N LEU A 41 -12.67 -6.70 1.77
CA LEU A 41 -13.63 -6.85 0.65
C LEU A 41 -14.97 -7.47 1.10
N LYS A 42 -15.64 -6.81 2.05
CA LYS A 42 -16.93 -7.25 2.60
C LYS A 42 -18.09 -6.93 1.65
N PRO A 43 -19.15 -7.74 1.61
CA PRO A 43 -20.37 -7.44 0.85
C PRO A 43 -20.91 -6.05 1.20
N GLY A 44 -21.24 -5.25 0.19
CA GLY A 44 -21.77 -3.88 0.37
C GLY A 44 -20.73 -2.79 0.68
N SER A 45 -19.46 -3.14 0.91
CA SER A 45 -18.39 -2.15 1.09
C SER A 45 -18.01 -1.47 -0.24
N ASP A 46 -17.61 -0.20 -0.19
CA ASP A 46 -17.26 0.55 -1.39
C ASP A 46 -15.94 0.08 -2.02
N ILE A 47 -14.98 -0.36 -1.19
CA ILE A 47 -13.73 -0.96 -1.67
C ILE A 47 -14.00 -2.22 -2.50
N ARG A 48 -15.02 -3.00 -2.16
CA ARG A 48 -15.43 -4.18 -2.92
C ARG A 48 -16.02 -3.80 -4.28
N LYS A 49 -16.87 -2.77 -4.34
CA LYS A 49 -17.44 -2.28 -5.61
C LYS A 49 -16.33 -1.81 -6.56
N MET A 50 -15.35 -1.07 -6.03
CA MET A 50 -14.18 -0.61 -6.79
C MET A 50 -13.29 -1.78 -7.25
N TRP A 51 -13.15 -2.83 -6.45
CA TRP A 51 -12.38 -4.02 -6.84
C TRP A 51 -13.11 -4.87 -7.88
N GLU A 52 -14.43 -4.98 -7.80
CA GLU A 52 -15.27 -5.73 -8.75
C GLU A 52 -15.36 -5.02 -10.10
N GLN A 53 -15.46 -3.69 -10.09
CA GLN A 53 -15.48 -2.86 -11.28
C GLN A 53 -14.56 -1.66 -11.05
N PHE A 54 -13.35 -1.75 -11.60
CA PHE A 54 -12.40 -0.65 -11.53
C PHE A 54 -12.99 0.56 -12.29
N PRO A 55 -13.11 1.73 -11.63
CA PRO A 55 -13.89 2.86 -12.18
C PRO A 55 -13.20 3.55 -13.35
N GLU A 56 -11.88 3.41 -13.48
CA GLU A 56 -11.09 4.00 -14.55
C GLU A 56 -10.61 2.90 -15.52
N PRO A 57 -10.53 3.15 -16.84
CA PRO A 57 -9.92 2.20 -17.75
C PRO A 57 -8.41 2.06 -17.45
N ILE A 58 -7.92 0.82 -17.41
CA ILE A 58 -6.48 0.57 -17.32
C ILE A 58 -5.93 0.64 -18.74
N GLU A 59 -5.11 1.66 -19.03
CA GLU A 59 -4.43 1.76 -20.32
C GLU A 59 -3.34 0.68 -20.42
N PHE A 60 -3.59 -0.36 -21.24
CA PHE A 60 -2.58 -1.36 -21.54
C PHE A 60 -1.89 -1.04 -22.87
N GLN A 61 -0.61 -0.66 -22.78
CA GLN A 61 0.20 -0.27 -23.93
C GLN A 61 1.33 -1.28 -24.14
N ILE A 62 1.40 -1.84 -25.35
CA ILE A 62 2.49 -2.74 -25.76
C ILE A 62 3.44 -2.00 -26.70
N TYR A 63 4.74 -2.08 -26.41
CA TYR A 63 5.82 -1.62 -27.27
C TYR A 63 6.66 -2.82 -27.69
N ILE A 64 7.00 -2.89 -28.98
CA ILE A 64 7.77 -3.99 -29.57
C ILE A 64 9.09 -3.41 -30.10
N PHE A 65 10.21 -4.05 -29.76
CA PHE A 65 11.49 -3.76 -30.41
C PHE A 65 11.64 -4.62 -31.65
N ASN A 66 11.46 -4.00 -32.82
CA ASN A 66 11.64 -4.64 -34.11
C ASN A 66 13.12 -4.67 -34.50
N TYR A 67 13.65 -5.84 -34.85
CA TYR A 67 15.01 -5.96 -35.35
C TYR A 67 15.10 -5.58 -36.83
N THR A 68 15.91 -4.58 -37.15
CA THR A 68 16.07 -4.09 -38.53
C THR A 68 17.19 -4.79 -39.30
N ASN A 69 18.11 -5.48 -38.60
CA ASN A 69 19.24 -6.21 -39.21
C ASN A 69 19.32 -7.72 -38.86
N PRO A 70 18.23 -8.51 -39.01
CA PRO A 70 18.17 -9.90 -38.54
C PRO A 70 19.24 -10.82 -39.14
N LEU A 71 19.59 -10.65 -40.42
CA LEU A 71 20.59 -11.48 -41.11
C LEU A 71 22.02 -11.23 -40.61
N GLU A 72 22.32 -10.01 -40.13
CA GLU A 72 23.63 -9.65 -39.60
C GLU A 72 23.78 -10.14 -38.17
N ILE A 73 22.70 -10.08 -37.39
CA ILE A 73 22.63 -10.62 -36.03
C ILE A 73 22.98 -12.11 -36.05
N GLN A 74 22.43 -12.87 -37.01
CA GLN A 74 22.75 -14.30 -37.18
C GLN A 74 24.25 -14.55 -37.43
N LYS A 75 24.98 -13.57 -37.95
CA LYS A 75 26.42 -13.62 -38.20
C LYS A 75 27.25 -13.06 -37.04
N GLY A 76 26.63 -12.70 -35.92
CA GLY A 76 27.28 -12.16 -34.72
C GLY A 76 27.40 -10.63 -34.68
N ALA A 77 26.75 -9.91 -35.60
CA ALA A 77 26.70 -8.45 -35.56
C ALA A 77 25.81 -7.95 -34.41
N LYS A 78 26.03 -6.69 -34.00
CA LYS A 78 25.21 -6.05 -32.97
C LYS A 78 23.76 -5.84 -33.49
N PRO A 79 22.73 -6.23 -32.73
CA PRO A 79 21.35 -5.95 -33.08
C PRO A 79 21.05 -4.45 -33.16
N VAL A 80 20.36 -4.05 -34.21
CA VAL A 80 19.76 -2.73 -34.39
C VAL A 80 18.25 -2.90 -34.25
N VAL A 81 17.68 -2.20 -33.28
CA VAL A 81 16.24 -2.26 -33.00
C VAL A 81 15.58 -0.91 -33.20
N GLU A 82 14.32 -0.96 -33.60
CA GLU A 82 13.41 0.18 -33.66
C GLU A 82 12.21 -0.11 -32.77
N GLU A 83 11.80 0.86 -31.95
CA GLU A 83 10.61 0.75 -31.12
C GLU A 83 9.35 0.97 -31.96
N ILE A 84 8.41 0.03 -31.89
CA ILE A 84 7.11 0.09 -32.58
C ILE A 84 6.01 0.02 -31.52
N GLY A 85 5.12 1.02 -31.53
CA GLY A 85 4.00 1.13 -30.62
C GLY A 85 3.56 2.59 -30.42
N PRO A 86 2.70 2.86 -29.43
CA PRO A 86 2.01 1.87 -28.60
C PRO A 86 0.91 1.11 -29.37
N PHE A 87 0.79 -0.20 -29.11
CA PHE A 87 -0.41 -0.96 -29.44
C PHE A 87 -1.35 -0.94 -28.23
N PHE A 88 -2.54 -0.39 -28.41
CA PHE A 88 -3.57 -0.27 -27.37
C PHE A 88 -4.47 -1.51 -27.34
N TYR A 89 -4.74 -2.02 -26.14
CA TYR A 89 -5.75 -3.04 -25.90
C TYR A 89 -6.61 -2.64 -24.70
N GLU A 90 -7.91 -2.92 -24.80
CA GLU A 90 -8.91 -2.79 -23.74
C GLU A 90 -9.09 -4.12 -22.99
#